data_AF-A0A7J3R0Z2-F1
#
_entry.id   AF-A0A7J3R0Z2-F1
#
_cell.length_a   1.000
_cell.length_b   1.000
_cell.length_c   1.000
_cell.angle_alpha   90.00
_cell.angle_beta   90.00
_cell.angle_gamma   90.00
#
_symmetry.space_group_name_H-M   'P 1'
#
loop_
_entity.id
_entity.type
_entity.pdbx_description
1 polymer ?
#
loop_
_entity_poly.entity_id
_entity_poly.type
_entity_poly.pdbx_seq_one_letter_code
_entity_poly.pdbx_strand_id
1 'polypeptide(L)'
;MSKNRKYAKSRNWKPIVAGLALATVLVALGTFVFATSVETLDVQAEKLGLTGENLFPAPFPEYTIPGVENVWANLVLGVVSTVLVFAVTWAVANILRQRRRSRGSI
;
A
#
# COMPACT_ATOMS: atom_id res chain seq x y z
N MET A 1 -0.59 0.52 53.27
CA MET A 1 0.22 0.95 52.11
C MET A 1 -0.24 0.17 50.87
N SER A 2 -1.21 0.71 50.13
CA SER A 2 -1.90 0.02 49.02
C SER A 2 -1.10 0.09 47.73
N LYS A 3 -0.56 -1.05 47.27
CA LYS A 3 0.08 -1.18 45.95
C LYS A 3 -1.00 -1.37 44.89
N ASN A 4 -1.48 -0.27 44.32
CA ASN A 4 -2.43 -0.27 43.22
C ASN A 4 -1.70 -0.57 41.89
N ARG A 5 -1.47 -1.86 41.59
CA ARG A 5 -0.96 -2.29 40.27
C ARG A 5 -2.08 -2.14 39.24
N LYS A 6 -2.04 -1.05 38.48
CA LYS A 6 -2.86 -0.88 37.26
C LYS A 6 -2.56 -2.04 36.31
N TYR A 7 -3.54 -2.90 36.08
CA TYR A 7 -3.49 -3.93 35.06
C TYR A 7 -3.37 -3.27 33.67
N ALA A 8 -2.17 -3.25 33.12
CA ALA A 8 -1.95 -2.86 31.73
C ALA A 8 -2.59 -3.93 30.84
N LYS A 9 -3.74 -3.60 30.22
CA LYS A 9 -4.39 -4.46 29.23
C LYS A 9 -3.39 -4.79 28.12
N SER A 10 -3.01 -6.05 27.98
CA SER A 10 -2.10 -6.49 26.92
C SER A 10 -2.72 -6.18 25.56
N ARG A 11 -1.97 -5.46 24.71
CA ARG A 11 -2.46 -5.11 23.39
C ARG A 11 -2.29 -6.31 22.47
N ASN A 12 -3.41 -6.87 22.00
CA ASN A 12 -3.39 -7.98 21.04
C ASN A 12 -2.82 -7.50 19.69
N TRP A 13 -1.56 -7.84 19.40
CA TRP A 13 -0.87 -7.47 18.16
C TRP A 13 -1.17 -8.39 16.98
N LYS A 14 -1.66 -9.61 17.24
CA LYS A 14 -2.00 -10.61 16.23
C LYS A 14 -2.79 -10.06 15.03
N PRO A 15 -3.88 -9.29 15.18
CA PRO A 15 -4.61 -8.77 14.03
C PRO A 15 -3.83 -7.72 13.22
N ILE A 16 -2.95 -6.95 13.87
CA ILE A 16 -2.14 -5.94 13.20
C ILE A 16 -1.09 -6.62 12.33
N VAL A 17 -0.41 -7.64 12.88
CA VAL A 17 0.58 -8.42 12.13
C VAL A 17 -0.09 -9.19 11.00
N ALA A 18 -1.24 -9.80 11.25
CA ALA A 18 -2.00 -10.52 10.23
C ALA A 18 -2.44 -9.59 9.08
N GLY A 19 -2.93 -8.39 9.39
CA GLY A 19 -3.31 -7.40 8.39
C GLY A 19 -2.12 -6.91 7.56
N LEU A 20 -0.97 -6.66 8.21
CA LEU A 20 0.24 -6.24 7.49
C LEU A 20 0.78 -7.35 6.59
N ALA A 21 0.81 -8.60 7.08
CA ALA A 21 1.22 -9.76 6.28
C ALA A 21 0.30 -9.94 5.06
N LEU A 22 -1.03 -9.84 5.24
CA LEU A 22 -1.99 -9.90 4.15
C LEU A 22 -1.75 -8.78 3.13
N ALA A 23 -1.52 -7.54 3.59
CA ALA A 23 -1.22 -6.42 2.70
C ALA A 23 0.04 -6.67 1.86
N THR A 24 1.11 -7.22 2.46
CA THR A 24 2.33 -7.59 1.72
C THR A 24 2.05 -8.67 0.67
N VAL A 25 1.23 -9.67 0.98
CA VAL A 25 0.82 -10.69 0.00
C VAL A 25 0.05 -10.07 -1.15
N LEU A 26 -0.88 -9.14 -0.88
CA LEU A 26 -1.64 -8.45 -1.91
C LEU A 26 -0.75 -7.58 -2.81
N VAL A 27 0.27 -6.92 -2.24
CA VAL A 27 1.27 -6.20 -3.04
C VAL A 27 2.00 -7.16 -3.98
N ALA A 28 2.47 -8.30 -3.47
CA ALA A 28 3.16 -9.30 -4.29
C ALA A 28 2.25 -9.84 -5.40
N LEU A 29 0.98 -10.14 -5.12
CA LEU A 29 0.01 -10.54 -6.13
C LEU A 29 -0.22 -9.43 -7.17
N GLY A 30 -0.35 -8.18 -6.74
CA GLY A 30 -0.43 -7.02 -7.62
C GLY A 30 0.76 -6.95 -8.58
N THR A 31 1.96 -7.08 -8.05
CA THR A 31 3.21 -6.98 -8.82
C THR A 31 3.42 -8.15 -9.79
N PHE A 32 3.20 -9.39 -9.36
CA PHE A 32 3.55 -10.56 -10.16
C PHE A 32 2.40 -11.14 -10.99
N VAL A 33 1.14 -10.92 -10.59
CA VAL A 33 -0.02 -11.53 -11.24
C VAL A 33 -0.82 -10.51 -12.03
N PHE A 34 -1.11 -9.35 -11.44
CA PHE A 34 -2.03 -8.38 -12.05
C PHE A 34 -1.34 -7.33 -12.92
N ALA A 35 -0.06 -7.06 -12.71
CA ALA A 35 0.68 -6.07 -13.50
C ALA A 35 0.63 -6.37 -15.01
N THR A 36 0.79 -7.65 -15.40
CA THR A 36 0.76 -8.06 -16.81
C THR A 36 -0.63 -8.05 -17.44
N SER A 37 -1.69 -8.02 -16.65
CA SER A 37 -3.06 -8.06 -17.17
C SER A 37 -3.48 -6.74 -17.83
N VAL A 38 -2.90 -5.62 -17.41
CA VAL A 38 -3.29 -4.29 -17.91
C VAL A 38 -2.77 -4.04 -19.33
N GLU A 39 -1.62 -4.60 -19.70
CA GLU A 39 -1.03 -4.46 -21.05
C GLU A 39 -1.50 -5.52 -22.06
N THR A 40 -2.42 -6.40 -21.65
CA THR A 40 -2.85 -7.50 -22.55
C THR A 40 -3.52 -7.02 -23.83
N LEU A 41 -4.25 -5.90 -23.79
CA LEU A 41 -4.92 -5.37 -24.99
C LEU A 41 -3.90 -4.79 -25.99
N ASP A 42 -2.89 -4.06 -25.50
CA ASP A 42 -1.84 -3.49 -26.35
C ASP A 42 -1.00 -4.59 -27.00
N VAL A 43 -0.60 -5.62 -26.23
CA VAL A 43 0.14 -6.77 -26.77
C VAL A 43 -0.66 -7.54 -27.83
N GLN A 44 -1.99 -7.64 -27.69
CA GLN A 44 -2.83 -8.31 -28.70
C GLN A 44 -3.08 -7.42 -29.92
N ALA A 45 -3.23 -6.10 -29.75
CA ALA A 45 -3.32 -5.15 -30.84
C ALA A 45 -2.04 -5.17 -31.70
N GLU A 46 -0.87 -5.17 -31.06
CA GLU A 46 0.43 -5.27 -31.72
C GLU A 46 0.56 -6.59 -32.51
N LYS A 47 0.14 -7.72 -31.93
CA LYS A 47 0.11 -9.03 -32.62
C LYS A 47 -0.80 -9.06 -33.84
N LEU A 48 -1.87 -8.27 -33.84
CA LEU A 48 -2.79 -8.13 -34.96
C LEU A 48 -2.33 -7.09 -35.99
N GLY A 49 -1.15 -6.48 -35.79
CA GLY A 49 -0.62 -5.41 -36.65
C GLY A 49 -1.39 -4.09 -36.50
N LEU A 50 -2.17 -3.94 -35.44
CA LEU A 50 -2.93 -2.74 -35.13
C LEU A 50 -2.06 -1.82 -34.28
N THR A 51 -1.58 -0.73 -34.88
CA THR A 51 -0.92 0.34 -34.15
C THR A 51 -1.95 1.37 -33.69
N GLY A 52 -2.06 1.59 -32.39
CA GLY A 52 -2.88 2.69 -31.87
C GLY A 52 -2.23 4.03 -32.18
N GLU A 53 -2.92 4.91 -32.92
CA GLU A 53 -2.56 6.33 -32.93
C GLU A 53 -3.11 6.97 -31.67
N ASN A 54 -2.23 7.62 -30.90
CA ASN A 54 -2.64 8.49 -29.79
C ASN A 54 -3.35 9.71 -30.39
N LEU A 55 -4.67 9.62 -30.56
CA LEU A 55 -5.53 10.73 -31.02
C LEU A 55 -5.40 11.97 -30.13
N PHE A 56 -5.03 11.76 -28.87
CA PHE A 56 -4.67 12.80 -27.93
C PHE A 56 -3.34 12.44 -27.27
N PRO A 57 -2.35 13.35 -27.24
CA PRO A 57 -1.14 13.10 -26.46
C PRO A 57 -1.51 12.98 -24.98
N ALA A 58 -0.95 11.98 -24.30
CA ALA A 58 -1.11 11.87 -22.87
C ALA A 58 -0.66 13.18 -22.20
N PRO A 59 -1.44 13.75 -21.27
CA PRO A 59 -1.10 15.02 -20.62
C PRO A 59 0.18 14.93 -19.79
N PHE A 60 0.64 13.71 -19.52
CA PHE A 60 1.89 13.40 -18.85
C PHE A 60 2.66 12.37 -19.68
N PRO A 61 3.99 12.47 -19.71
CA PRO A 61 4.82 11.38 -20.24
C PRO A 61 4.52 10.09 -19.48
N GLU A 62 4.68 8.94 -20.14
CA GLU A 62 4.64 7.65 -19.47
C GLU A 62 5.61 7.68 -18.28
N TYR A 63 5.08 7.41 -17.08
CA TYR A 63 5.86 7.44 -15.83
C TYR A 63 6.71 6.17 -15.72
N THR A 64 7.58 5.95 -16.70
CA THR A 64 8.69 5.01 -16.62
C THR A 64 9.91 5.81 -16.21
N ILE A 65 10.49 5.46 -15.06
CA ILE A 65 11.79 6.00 -14.67
C ILE A 65 12.82 5.10 -15.39
N PRO A 66 13.57 5.65 -16.37
CA PRO A 66 14.51 4.85 -17.13
C PRO A 66 15.56 4.26 -16.18
N GLY A 67 15.76 2.94 -16.27
CA GLY A 67 16.70 2.19 -15.43
C GLY A 67 16.12 1.53 -14.17
N VAL A 68 14.83 1.69 -13.87
CA VAL A 68 14.15 0.99 -12.76
C VAL A 68 12.91 0.19 -13.20
N GLU A 69 12.85 -0.16 -14.48
CA GLU A 69 11.86 -1.09 -15.07
C GLU A 69 12.10 -2.54 -14.62
N ASN A 70 12.19 -2.75 -13.31
CA ASN A 70 12.47 -4.03 -12.69
C ASN A 70 11.29 -4.42 -11.80
N VAL A 71 10.75 -5.61 -12.02
CA VAL A 71 9.66 -6.19 -11.22
C VAL A 71 9.98 -6.18 -9.73
N TRP A 72 11.25 -6.40 -9.36
CA TRP A 72 11.72 -6.30 -7.98
C TRP A 72 11.71 -4.88 -7.44
N ALA A 73 12.01 -3.87 -8.26
CA ALA A 73 11.91 -2.47 -7.87
C ALA A 73 10.44 -2.09 -7.59
N ASN A 74 9.51 -2.55 -8.45
CA ASN A 74 8.07 -2.37 -8.25
C ASN A 74 7.57 -3.04 -6.97
N LEU A 75 8.04 -4.26 -6.67
CA LEU A 75 7.71 -4.96 -5.43
C LEU A 75 8.19 -4.17 -4.21
N VAL A 76 9.47 -3.77 -4.20
CA VAL A 76 10.05 -2.99 -3.09
C VAL A 76 9.30 -1.68 -2.91
N LEU A 77 9.01 -0.96 -3.98
CA LEU A 77 8.26 0.28 -3.94
C LEU A 77 6.84 0.08 -3.37
N GLY A 78 6.16 -0.99 -3.78
CA GLY A 78 4.84 -1.36 -3.24
C GLY A 78 4.87 -1.69 -1.75
N VAL A 79 5.88 -2.45 -1.29
CA VAL A 79 6.06 -2.78 0.13
C VAL A 79 6.38 -1.53 0.96
N VAL A 80 7.31 -0.70 0.49
CA VAL A 80 7.69 0.57 1.16
C VAL A 80 6.48 1.49 1.28
N SER A 81 5.71 1.65 0.20
CA SER A 81 4.49 2.47 0.19
C SER A 81 3.46 1.94 1.18
N THR A 82 3.28 0.62 1.25
CA THR A 82 2.35 -0.02 2.18
C THR A 82 2.73 0.25 3.64
N VAL A 83 4.02 0.11 3.98
CA VAL A 83 4.53 0.40 5.33
C VAL A 83 4.35 1.87 5.67
N LEU A 84 4.60 2.77 4.72
CA LEU A 84 4.44 4.21 4.90
C LEU A 84 2.99 4.60 5.18
N VAL A 85 2.04 4.09 4.38
CA VAL A 85 0.59 4.30 4.60
C VAL A 85 0.16 3.76 5.95
N PHE A 86 0.64 2.57 6.33
CA PHE A 86 0.36 1.99 7.65
C PHE A 86 0.87 2.89 8.78
N ALA A 87 2.12 3.38 8.68
CA ALA A 87 2.72 4.25 9.68
C ALA A 87 1.95 5.56 9.85
N VAL A 88 1.56 6.21 8.74
CA VAL A 88 0.76 7.45 8.76
C VAL A 88 -0.60 7.21 9.40
N THR A 89 -1.31 6.17 8.95
CA THR A 89 -2.63 5.83 9.51
C THR A 89 -2.56 5.50 11.00
N TRP A 90 -1.51 4.80 11.42
CA TRP A 90 -1.26 4.49 12.82
C TRP A 90 -0.99 5.74 13.66
N ALA A 91 -0.19 6.68 13.13
CA ALA A 91 0.08 7.97 13.78
C ALA A 91 -1.22 8.76 13.98
N VAL A 92 -2.04 8.88 12.93
CA VAL A 92 -3.35 9.54 12.99
C VAL A 92 -4.26 8.88 14.02
N ALA A 93 -4.34 7.55 14.02
CA ALA A 93 -5.14 6.80 14.99
C ALA A 93 -4.71 7.06 16.44
N ASN A 94 -3.42 7.22 16.70
CA ASN A 94 -2.91 7.56 18.04
C ASN A 94 -3.28 8.99 18.45
N ILE A 95 -3.16 9.96 17.55
CA ILE A 95 -3.57 11.35 17.80
C ILE A 95 -5.07 11.42 18.12
N LEU A 96 -5.91 10.73 17.36
CA LEU A 96 -7.36 10.69 17.59
C LEU A 96 -7.71 10.03 18.93
N ARG A 97 -6.99 8.96 19.32
CA ARG A 97 -7.19 8.31 20.63
C ARG A 97 -6.84 9.22 21.80
N GLN A 98 -5.77 10.01 21.68
CA GLN A 98 -5.40 10.99 22.71
C GLN A 98 -6.50 12.05 22.88
N ARG A 99 -7.00 12.61 21.77
CA ARG A 99 -8.08 13.62 21.80
C ARG A 99 -9.39 13.09 22.40
N ARG A 100 -9.77 11.83 22.12
CA ARG A 100 -10.96 11.22 22.74
C ARG A 100 -10.82 11.06 24.26
N ARG A 101 -9.65 10.69 24.77
CA ARG A 101 -9.42 10.57 26.21
C ARG A 101 -9.56 11.91 26.93
N SER A 102 -9.07 13.00 26.33
CA SER A 102 -9.17 14.34 26.90
C SER A 102 -10.60 14.91 26.91
N ARG A 103 -11.50 14.45 26.02
CA ARG A 103 -12.91 14.89 25.99
C ARG A 103 -13.84 14.07 26.90
N GLY A 104 -13.47 12.84 27.27
CA GLY A 104 -14.29 11.96 28.12
C GLY A 104 -14.04 12.09 29.63
N SER A 105 -13.26 13.09 30.06
CA SER A 105 -12.98 13.37 31.48
C SER A 105 -13.64 14.66 31.99
N ILE A 106 -14.73 15.08 31.34
CA ILE A 106 -15.61 16.17 31.80
C ILE A 106 -16.92 15.51 32.26
#